data_AF-A0A1H8A2M2-F1
#
_entry.id   AF-A0A1H8A2M2-F1
#
_cell.length_a   1.000
_cell.length_b   1.000
_cell.length_c   1.000
_cell.angle_alpha   90.00
_cell.angle_beta   90.00
_cell.angle_gamma   90.00
#
_symmetry.space_group_name_H-M   'P 1'
#
loop_
_entity.id
_entity.type
_entity.pdbx_description
1 polymer ?
#
loop_
_entity_poly.entity_id
_entity_poly.type
_entity_poly.pdbx_seq_one_letter_code
_entity_poly.pdbx_strand_id
1 'polypeptide(L)'
;MANTNLANAKTAKNDEFYTQYADIQKEINAYLDYNPDVFRDKTVLLPCDDPEWSNFTKFFAQNFQLFGLKKLISTSYAPESKKYKMPYQPTLFETSQPHFNADKTKTNGKIFVLERDITGDNRIDINDLEWQYLEGDGDFRSKEVTKLRDEADIIITNPPFSLFREFVAWLMNSGKLFVIIGNVNAISYKEVFPLIKDNKMWMGISISSGDREFGVPSTYPLEASGWRVDENGNRYIRVKGVRWFTNIDHGRRHEPLQLMTMVENFKHSKHKEIRGQKEYIHYANYDAIDIPFTDAIPSDYEGTMGVPITFLDKYCPEQFEIIGHPHGDYGLELGLKPYPRELKKLNKGLRDGDLYYIKDGIPELPYRRILIRKKQ
;
A
#
# COMPACT_ATOMS: atom_id res chain seq x y z
N MET A 1 4.37 -16.72 -24.58
CA MET A 1 5.59 -15.90 -24.40
C MET A 1 5.71 -15.58 -22.92
N ALA A 2 6.62 -16.27 -22.24
CA ALA A 2 6.63 -16.41 -20.79
C ALA A 2 7.61 -15.43 -20.11
N ASN A 3 7.11 -14.73 -19.09
CA ASN A 3 7.81 -14.34 -17.85
C ASN A 3 9.21 -13.69 -17.86
N THR A 4 9.70 -13.16 -18.98
CA THR A 4 10.94 -12.36 -18.98
C THR A 4 10.74 -10.95 -18.39
N ASN A 5 9.56 -10.35 -18.54
CA ASN A 5 9.29 -9.01 -17.99
C ASN A 5 9.10 -8.98 -16.47
N LEU A 6 8.66 -10.07 -15.84
CA LEU A 6 8.51 -10.17 -14.39
C LEU A 6 9.85 -10.43 -13.67
N ALA A 7 10.82 -11.05 -14.36
CA ALA A 7 12.17 -11.25 -13.84
C ALA A 7 12.98 -9.94 -13.85
N ASN A 8 12.85 -9.12 -14.89
CA ASN A 8 13.54 -7.82 -14.94
C ASN A 8 12.93 -6.79 -13.96
N ALA A 9 11.62 -6.85 -13.71
CA ALA A 9 10.98 -6.06 -12.66
C ALA A 9 11.38 -6.49 -11.23
N LYS A 10 11.90 -7.71 -11.05
CA LYS A 10 12.48 -8.18 -9.78
C LYS A 10 13.87 -7.59 -9.50
N THR A 11 14.60 -7.17 -10.53
CA THR A 11 15.97 -6.64 -10.42
C THR A 11 15.98 -5.15 -10.08
N ALA A 12 14.94 -4.41 -10.47
CA ALA A 12 14.73 -2.99 -10.10
C ALA A 12 14.03 -2.80 -8.74
N LYS A 13 14.28 -3.69 -7.78
CA LYS A 13 13.89 -3.50 -6.37
C LYS A 13 14.80 -2.44 -5.76
N ASN A 14 14.46 -1.19 -6.02
CA ASN A 14 15.10 -0.04 -5.43
C ASN A 14 14.14 0.53 -4.38
N ASP A 15 14.66 0.78 -3.19
CA ASP A 15 13.84 1.10 -2.03
C ASP A 15 13.79 2.61 -1.74
N GLU A 16 14.58 3.41 -2.46
CA GLU A 16 14.65 4.88 -2.27
C GLU A 16 13.65 5.62 -3.17
N PHE A 17 12.36 5.52 -2.82
CA PHE A 17 11.28 6.23 -3.50
C PHE A 17 10.69 7.33 -2.62
N TYR A 18 10.85 8.57 -3.06
CA TYR A 18 10.31 9.73 -2.34
C TYR A 18 8.88 10.00 -2.81
N THR A 19 7.93 9.82 -1.90
CA THR A 19 6.50 10.06 -2.16
C THR A 19 6.22 11.55 -2.35
N GLN A 20 5.34 11.92 -3.28
CA GLN A 20 4.97 13.31 -3.48
C GLN A 20 4.15 13.86 -2.31
N TYR A 21 4.41 15.11 -1.94
CA TYR A 21 3.66 15.84 -0.91
C TYR A 21 2.15 15.81 -1.17
N ALA A 22 1.73 16.05 -2.42
CA ALA A 22 0.31 16.09 -2.79
C ALA A 22 -0.40 14.74 -2.61
N ASP A 23 0.29 13.62 -2.85
CA ASP A 23 -0.27 12.28 -2.61
C ASP A 23 -0.46 12.02 -1.12
N ILE A 24 0.50 12.44 -0.28
CA ILE A 24 0.41 12.34 1.19
C ILE A 24 -0.74 13.21 1.70
N GLN A 25 -0.77 14.48 1.32
CA GLN A 25 -1.81 15.44 1.75
C GLN A 25 -3.21 14.92 1.40
N LYS A 26 -3.41 14.43 0.17
CA LYS A 26 -4.71 13.93 -0.27
C LYS A 26 -5.15 12.70 0.52
N GLU A 27 -4.22 11.80 0.87
CA GLU A 27 -4.53 10.62 1.67
C GLU A 27 -4.87 10.99 3.11
N ILE A 28 -4.02 11.80 3.76
CA ILE A 28 -4.19 12.14 5.18
C ILE A 28 -5.44 12.98 5.42
N ASN A 29 -5.75 13.93 4.52
CA ASN A 29 -6.97 14.71 4.61
C ASN A 29 -8.22 13.84 4.57
N ALA A 30 -8.20 12.72 3.84
CA ALA A 30 -9.36 11.85 3.73
C ALA A 30 -9.69 11.11 5.05
N TYR A 31 -8.68 10.88 5.91
CA TYR A 31 -8.90 10.39 7.27
C TYR A 31 -9.44 11.50 8.19
N LEU A 32 -8.91 12.71 8.06
CA LEU A 32 -9.38 13.89 8.82
C LEU A 32 -10.83 14.27 8.48
N ASP A 33 -11.22 14.17 7.21
CA ASP A 33 -12.59 14.43 6.75
C ASP A 33 -13.59 13.47 7.42
N TYR A 34 -13.16 12.25 7.74
CA TYR A 34 -13.98 11.24 8.42
C TYR A 34 -13.93 11.37 9.94
N ASN A 35 -12.73 11.57 10.51
CA ASN A 35 -12.52 11.82 11.93
C ASN A 35 -11.52 12.98 12.12
N PRO A 36 -12.01 14.21 12.41
CA PRO A 36 -11.16 15.39 12.59
C PRO A 36 -10.13 15.28 13.72
N ASP A 37 -10.36 14.37 14.67
CA ASP A 37 -9.50 14.17 15.84
C ASP A 37 -8.60 12.94 15.74
N VAL A 38 -8.52 12.29 14.58
CA VAL A 38 -7.75 11.04 14.40
C VAL A 38 -6.27 11.19 14.77
N PHE A 39 -5.70 12.39 14.59
CA PHE A 39 -4.31 12.71 14.92
C PHE A 39 -4.15 13.52 16.23
N ARG A 40 -5.25 13.95 16.85
CA ARG A 40 -5.19 14.82 18.04
C ARG A 40 -4.57 14.10 19.23
N ASP A 41 -3.64 14.78 19.90
CA ASP A 41 -2.88 14.30 21.05
C ASP A 41 -2.11 12.99 20.76
N LYS A 42 -1.84 12.69 19.49
CA LYS A 42 -1.14 11.47 19.06
C LYS A 42 0.36 11.68 18.88
N THR A 43 1.11 10.63 19.17
CA THR A 43 2.49 10.48 18.73
C THR A 43 2.53 9.77 17.37
N VAL A 44 3.09 10.42 16.35
CA VAL A 44 3.24 9.85 15.01
C VAL A 44 4.70 9.46 14.77
N LEU A 45 4.92 8.20 14.36
CA LEU A 45 6.22 7.70 13.92
C LEU A 45 6.29 7.62 12.39
N LEU A 46 7.31 8.24 11.82
CA LEU A 46 7.61 8.26 10.40
C LEU A 46 8.96 7.57 10.15
N PRO A 47 9.01 6.22 10.14
CA PRO A 47 10.24 5.52 9.84
C PRO A 47 10.56 5.72 8.35
N CYS A 48 11.59 6.50 8.04
CA CYS A 48 11.92 6.86 6.67
C CYS A 48 13.42 6.68 6.37
N ASP A 49 13.79 6.80 5.10
CA ASP A 49 15.21 6.69 4.70
C ASP A 49 15.98 7.98 4.98
N ASP A 50 15.29 9.12 4.93
CA ASP A 50 15.88 10.44 5.11
C ASP A 50 14.83 11.49 5.54
N PRO A 51 14.73 11.82 6.84
CA PRO A 51 13.78 12.79 7.37
C PRO A 51 13.92 14.20 6.81
N GLU A 52 15.12 14.66 6.44
CA GLU A 52 15.35 16.03 5.96
C GLU A 52 14.76 16.24 4.55
N TRP A 53 14.67 15.18 3.76
CA TRP A 53 14.10 15.20 2.41
C TRP A 53 12.72 14.54 2.31
N SER A 54 12.25 13.90 3.39
CA SER A 54 10.98 13.19 3.42
C SER A 54 9.80 14.16 3.40
N ASN A 55 8.96 14.06 2.36
CA ASN A 55 7.70 14.78 2.32
C ASN A 55 6.73 14.36 3.43
N PHE A 56 6.88 13.17 4.04
CA PHE A 56 6.10 12.81 5.23
C PHE A 56 6.51 13.67 6.43
N THR A 57 7.80 13.75 6.72
CA THR A 57 8.32 14.59 7.82
C THR A 57 7.91 16.03 7.59
N LYS A 58 8.14 16.56 6.38
CA LYS A 58 7.76 17.92 6.02
C LYS A 58 6.26 18.17 6.19
N PHE A 59 5.40 17.28 5.70
CA PHE A 59 3.94 17.43 5.79
C PHE A 59 3.46 17.44 7.24
N PHE A 60 3.88 16.49 8.06
CA PHE A 60 3.43 16.41 9.45
C PHE A 60 4.04 17.50 10.34
N ALA A 61 5.30 17.91 10.10
CA ALA A 61 5.90 19.02 10.82
C ALA A 61 5.20 20.35 10.50
N GLN A 62 4.93 20.63 9.21
CA GLN A 62 4.22 21.85 8.80
C GLN A 62 2.79 21.94 9.33
N ASN A 63 2.13 20.80 9.57
CA ASN A 63 0.76 20.73 10.06
C ASN A 63 0.68 20.29 11.52
N PHE A 64 1.80 20.33 12.28
CA PHE A 64 1.89 19.77 13.62
C PHE A 64 0.81 20.33 14.55
N GLN A 65 0.73 21.67 14.65
CA GLN A 65 -0.27 22.36 15.45
C GLN A 65 -1.68 22.21 14.88
N LEU A 66 -1.83 22.23 13.55
CA LEU A 66 -3.13 22.09 12.89
C LEU A 66 -3.79 20.73 13.20
N PHE A 67 -2.99 19.67 13.22
CA PHE A 67 -3.45 18.32 13.56
C PHE A 67 -3.54 18.08 15.07
N GLY A 68 -3.06 19.02 15.89
CA GLY A 68 -2.98 18.88 17.34
C GLY A 68 -2.09 17.71 17.76
N LEU A 69 -0.99 17.46 17.04
CA LEU A 69 -0.07 16.37 17.37
C LEU A 69 0.56 16.60 18.74
N LYS A 70 0.76 15.50 19.49
CA LYS A 70 1.54 15.53 20.72
C LYS A 70 3.03 15.51 20.41
N LYS A 71 3.44 14.63 19.49
CA LYS A 71 4.84 14.37 19.17
C LYS A 71 4.97 13.79 17.78
N LEU A 72 5.99 14.22 17.04
CA LEU A 72 6.35 13.67 15.75
C LEU A 72 7.77 13.10 15.85
N ILE A 73 7.93 11.85 15.43
CA ILE A 73 9.21 11.13 15.45
C ILE A 73 9.50 10.67 14.03
N SER A 74 10.62 11.10 13.46
CA SER A 74 11.11 10.57 12.19
C SER A 74 12.44 9.87 12.40
N THR A 75 12.61 8.67 11.85
CA THR A 75 13.91 7.97 11.88
C THR A 75 14.52 7.92 10.50
N SER A 76 15.85 7.77 10.42
CA SER A 76 16.60 7.60 9.17
C SER A 76 17.46 6.35 9.22
N TYR A 77 17.64 5.69 8.08
CA TYR A 77 18.70 4.71 7.90
C TYR A 77 20.06 5.38 7.81
N ALA A 78 21.10 4.72 8.31
CA ALA A 78 22.49 5.08 8.06
C ALA A 78 22.80 5.02 6.56
N PRO A 79 23.50 6.01 5.98
CA PRO A 79 23.92 5.97 4.58
C PRO A 79 24.66 4.67 4.19
N GLU A 80 25.48 4.12 5.09
CA GLU A 80 26.21 2.87 4.86
C GLU A 80 25.35 1.60 4.99
N SER A 81 24.12 1.69 5.48
CA SER A 81 23.16 0.57 5.47
C SER A 81 22.25 0.58 4.24
N LYS A 82 22.17 1.69 3.52
CA LYS A 82 21.37 1.78 2.29
C LYS A 82 21.93 0.88 1.19
N LYS A 83 21.05 0.17 0.49
CA LYS A 83 21.43 -0.75 -0.59
C LYS A 83 22.07 -0.01 -1.76
N TYR A 84 21.57 1.18 -2.08
CA TYR A 84 22.18 2.04 -3.07
C TYR A 84 23.11 3.03 -2.37
N LYS A 85 24.39 3.01 -2.73
CA LYS A 85 25.36 3.96 -2.18
C LYS A 85 25.23 5.27 -2.91
N MET A 86 24.72 6.27 -2.22
CA MET A 86 24.80 7.65 -2.64
C MET A 86 26.02 8.33 -2.02
N PRO A 87 26.66 9.28 -2.72
CA PRO A 87 27.54 10.22 -2.05
C PRO A 87 26.69 11.01 -1.05
N TYR A 88 26.87 10.68 0.24
CA TYR A 88 26.20 11.38 1.32
C TYR A 88 26.95 12.68 1.61
N GLN A 89 26.25 13.80 1.47
CA GLN A 89 26.75 15.10 1.86
C GLN A 89 25.92 15.60 3.04
N PRO A 90 26.51 15.69 4.24
CA PRO A 90 25.83 16.22 5.41
C PRO A 90 25.30 17.63 5.15
N THR A 91 24.10 17.94 5.64
CA THR A 91 23.52 19.28 5.48
C THR A 91 24.15 20.28 6.44
N LEU A 92 23.91 21.57 6.22
CA LEU A 92 24.24 22.62 7.20
C LEU A 92 23.46 22.44 8.50
N PHE A 93 22.25 21.89 8.42
CA PHE A 93 21.43 21.58 9.58
C PHE A 93 22.09 20.52 10.48
N GLU A 94 22.72 19.51 9.88
CA GLU A 94 23.51 18.54 10.64
C GLU A 94 24.81 19.12 11.17
N THR A 95 25.62 19.70 10.28
CA THR A 95 27.01 20.08 10.58
C THR A 95 27.11 21.27 11.53
N SER A 96 26.04 22.04 11.70
CA SER A 96 25.95 23.12 12.68
C SER A 96 25.71 22.63 14.12
N GLN A 97 25.33 21.36 14.32
CA GLN A 97 25.08 20.84 15.66
C GLN A 97 26.38 20.48 16.40
N PRO A 98 26.51 20.82 17.70
CA PRO A 98 27.71 20.51 18.49
C PRO A 98 28.04 19.02 18.57
N HIS A 99 27.03 18.14 18.51
CA HIS A 99 27.18 16.69 18.59
C HIS A 99 27.37 16.01 17.22
N PHE A 100 27.50 16.78 16.13
CA PHE A 100 27.79 16.23 14.81
C PHE A 100 29.08 15.42 14.83
N ASN A 101 29.06 14.23 14.21
CA ASN A 101 30.21 13.37 14.10
C ASN A 101 30.31 12.78 12.67
N ALA A 102 31.43 13.08 12.01
CA ALA A 102 31.65 12.74 10.61
C ALA A 102 31.73 11.23 10.31
N ASP A 103 32.05 10.41 11.33
CA ASP A 103 32.07 8.96 11.19
C ASP A 103 30.68 8.39 11.48
N LYS A 104 30.07 8.77 12.62
CA LYS A 104 28.72 8.30 12.99
C LYS A 104 27.67 8.65 11.95
N THR A 105 27.77 9.81 11.27
CA THR A 105 26.79 10.18 10.23
C THR A 105 26.72 9.20 9.07
N LYS A 106 27.75 8.36 8.88
CA LYS A 106 27.77 7.33 7.83
C LYS A 106 27.18 6.00 8.31
N THR A 107 27.45 5.63 9.56
CA THR A 107 27.16 4.30 10.11
C THR A 107 25.93 4.23 11.00
N ASN A 108 25.50 5.36 11.56
CA ASN A 108 24.38 5.42 12.48
C ASN A 108 23.16 6.05 11.79
N GLY A 109 22.00 5.46 12.07
CA GLY A 109 20.74 6.10 11.78
C GLY A 109 20.56 7.35 12.64
N LYS A 110 19.52 8.11 12.36
CA LYS A 110 19.17 9.29 13.14
C LYS A 110 17.73 9.24 13.58
N ILE A 111 17.44 9.93 14.67
CA ILE A 111 16.10 10.21 15.15
C ILE A 111 15.91 11.73 15.15
N PHE A 112 14.79 12.17 14.61
CA PHE A 112 14.34 13.54 14.60
C PHE A 112 13.04 13.61 15.40
N VAL A 113 12.96 14.54 16.34
CA VAL A 113 11.81 14.71 17.22
C VAL A 113 11.33 16.14 17.15
N LEU A 114 10.02 16.30 17.00
CA LEU A 114 9.32 17.57 17.10
C LEU A 114 8.21 17.41 18.16
N GLU A 115 8.30 18.21 19.22
CA GLU A 115 7.41 18.13 20.39
C GLU A 115 7.09 19.50 21.01
N ARG A 116 7.94 20.51 20.79
CA ARG A 116 7.80 21.84 21.39
C ARG A 116 8.39 22.91 20.48
N ASP A 117 7.98 24.16 20.71
CA ASP A 117 8.57 25.35 20.09
C ASP A 117 9.94 25.62 20.73
N ILE A 118 10.99 25.58 19.92
CA ILE A 118 12.39 25.81 20.32
C ILE A 118 12.86 27.18 19.84
N THR A 119 12.33 27.64 18.69
CA THR A 119 12.66 28.95 18.12
C THR A 119 12.06 30.11 18.92
N GLY A 120 10.99 29.87 19.67
CA GLY A 120 10.26 30.84 20.47
C GLY A 120 9.33 31.75 19.66
N ASP A 121 8.94 31.33 18.45
CA ASP A 121 8.09 32.12 17.55
C ASP A 121 6.57 31.81 17.71
N ASN A 122 6.22 30.98 18.70
CA ASN A 122 4.89 30.43 18.99
C ASN A 122 4.33 29.49 17.91
N ARG A 123 5.19 28.97 17.03
CA ARG A 123 4.86 27.90 16.08
C ARG A 123 5.67 26.66 16.45
N ILE A 124 5.11 25.51 16.13
CA ILE A 124 5.83 24.24 16.22
C ILE A 124 5.88 23.71 14.79
N ASP A 125 7.05 23.80 14.16
CA ASP A 125 7.22 23.41 12.77
C ASP A 125 8.56 22.73 12.48
N ILE A 126 8.92 22.64 11.20
CA ILE A 126 10.16 21.98 10.76
C ILE A 126 11.43 22.61 11.34
N ASN A 127 11.39 23.90 11.72
CA ASN A 127 12.54 24.60 12.28
C ASN A 127 12.80 24.23 13.75
N ASP A 128 11.82 23.63 14.44
CA ASP A 128 11.95 23.15 15.82
C ASP A 128 12.33 21.66 15.90
N LEU A 129 12.64 21.03 14.77
CA LEU A 129 13.11 19.64 14.75
C LEU A 129 14.46 19.50 15.45
N GLU A 130 14.51 18.66 16.47
CA GLU A 130 15.75 18.25 17.12
C GLU A 130 16.18 16.89 16.57
N TRP A 131 17.49 16.69 16.35
CA TRP A 131 17.98 15.39 15.88
C TRP A 131 19.16 14.87 16.69
N GLN A 132 19.23 13.54 16.80
CA GLN A 132 20.31 12.80 17.44
C GLN A 132 20.66 11.53 16.64
N TYR A 133 21.84 10.97 16.88
CA TYR A 133 22.18 9.65 16.37
C TYR A 133 21.41 8.55 17.11
N LEU A 134 20.93 7.57 16.37
CA LEU A 134 20.55 6.27 16.91
C LEU A 134 21.81 5.48 17.30
N GLU A 135 21.67 4.47 18.15
CA GLU A 135 22.77 3.58 18.53
C GLU A 135 23.20 2.69 17.36
N GLY A 136 22.22 2.19 16.60
CA GLY A 136 22.39 1.39 15.41
C GLY A 136 22.17 2.19 14.12
N ASP A 137 21.86 1.47 13.05
CA ASP A 137 21.79 1.99 11.69
C ASP A 137 20.39 2.50 11.29
N GLY A 138 19.43 2.51 12.20
CA GLY A 138 18.06 2.94 11.93
C GLY A 138 17.17 1.89 11.28
N ASP A 139 17.59 0.63 11.19
CA ASP A 139 16.72 -0.45 10.72
C ASP A 139 15.45 -0.55 11.59
N PHE A 140 14.27 -0.57 10.97
CA PHE A 140 13.00 -0.67 11.68
C PHE A 140 12.92 -1.94 12.55
N ARG A 141 13.67 -2.99 12.21
CA ARG A 141 13.74 -4.25 12.95
C ARG A 141 14.61 -4.15 14.21
N SER A 142 15.39 -3.09 14.36
CA SER A 142 16.22 -2.84 15.54
C SER A 142 15.38 -2.68 16.80
N LYS A 143 15.97 -2.98 17.96
CA LYS A 143 15.30 -2.82 19.25
C LYS A 143 14.95 -1.36 19.55
N GLU A 144 15.82 -0.42 19.16
CA GLU A 144 15.61 1.01 19.38
C GLU A 144 14.44 1.55 18.55
N VAL A 145 14.35 1.23 17.24
CA VAL A 145 13.24 1.69 16.40
C VAL A 145 11.93 0.98 16.76
N THR A 146 12.01 -0.30 17.17
CA THR A 146 10.85 -1.03 17.71
C THR A 146 10.34 -0.39 19.01
N LYS A 147 11.22 0.13 19.86
CA LYS A 147 10.79 0.87 21.06
C LYS A 147 10.06 2.17 20.70
N LEU A 148 10.52 2.89 19.67
CA LEU A 148 9.83 4.09 19.16
C LEU A 148 8.45 3.75 18.59
N ARG A 149 8.33 2.61 17.89
CA ARG A 149 7.04 2.08 17.42
C ARG A 149 6.08 1.82 18.57
N ASP A 150 6.59 1.22 19.65
CA ASP A 150 5.78 0.89 20.81
C ASP A 150 5.35 2.14 21.60
N GLU A 151 6.14 3.21 21.57
CA GLU A 151 5.78 4.55 22.09
C GLU A 151 4.74 5.28 21.23
N ALA A 152 4.82 5.15 19.90
CA ALA A 152 3.94 5.85 18.99
C ALA A 152 2.49 5.35 19.03
N ASP A 153 1.55 6.19 18.60
CA ASP A 153 0.14 5.81 18.40
C ASP A 153 -0.13 5.42 16.94
N ILE A 154 0.55 6.10 16.00
CA ILE A 154 0.31 5.99 14.56
C ILE A 154 1.65 5.90 13.83
N ILE A 155 1.74 5.02 12.83
CA ILE A 155 2.95 4.82 12.01
C ILE A 155 2.63 5.12 10.54
N ILE A 156 3.32 6.10 9.94
CA ILE A 156 3.01 6.55 8.58
C ILE A 156 4.28 6.61 7.73
N THR A 157 4.34 5.87 6.63
CA THR A 157 5.54 5.89 5.77
C THR A 157 5.35 5.28 4.38
N ASN A 158 6.34 5.47 3.52
CA ASN A 158 6.60 4.61 2.38
C ASN A 158 7.66 3.57 2.78
N PRO A 159 7.28 2.34 3.19
CA PRO A 159 8.25 1.32 3.58
C PRO A 159 9.06 0.82 2.38
N PRO A 160 10.26 0.25 2.58
CA PRO A 160 11.01 -0.42 1.52
C PRO A 160 10.14 -1.49 0.86
N PHE A 161 9.91 -1.39 -0.45
CA PHE A 161 9.06 -2.35 -1.17
C PHE A 161 9.65 -3.76 -1.13
N SER A 162 10.98 -3.87 -1.03
CA SER A 162 11.67 -5.15 -0.89
C SER A 162 11.41 -5.86 0.45
N LEU A 163 11.10 -5.09 1.51
CA LEU A 163 10.87 -5.57 2.88
C LEU A 163 9.39 -5.41 3.31
N PHE A 164 8.47 -5.22 2.37
CA PHE A 164 7.07 -4.90 2.68
C PHE A 164 6.40 -5.94 3.59
N ARG A 165 6.70 -7.24 3.41
CA ARG A 165 6.10 -8.31 4.23
C ARG A 165 6.62 -8.26 5.66
N GLU A 166 7.93 -8.11 5.81
CA GLU A 166 8.60 -7.96 7.10
C GLU A 166 8.10 -6.69 7.82
N PHE A 167 7.91 -5.60 7.07
CA PHE A 167 7.41 -4.34 7.61
C PHE A 167 5.96 -4.47 8.08
N VAL A 168 5.07 -5.08 7.29
CA VAL A 168 3.69 -5.36 7.70
C VAL A 168 3.65 -6.24 8.95
N ALA A 169 4.45 -7.30 9.01
CA ALA A 169 4.53 -8.14 10.21
C ALA A 169 4.99 -7.33 11.45
N TRP A 170 5.98 -6.45 11.28
CA TRP A 170 6.45 -5.55 12.33
C TRP A 170 5.38 -4.54 12.76
N LEU A 171 4.58 -4.00 11.83
CA LEU A 171 3.44 -3.12 12.16
C LEU A 171 2.35 -3.87 12.93
N MET A 172 1.91 -5.02 12.43
CA MET A 172 0.77 -5.72 13.02
C MET A 172 1.06 -6.25 14.44
N ASN A 173 2.32 -6.53 14.75
CA ASN A 173 2.74 -6.92 16.10
C ASN A 173 2.63 -5.80 17.14
N SER A 174 2.38 -4.55 16.73
CA SER A 174 2.33 -3.37 17.60
C SER A 174 0.91 -2.94 17.98
N GLY A 175 -0.10 -3.39 17.22
CA GLY A 175 -1.49 -2.95 17.41
C GLY A 175 -1.73 -1.46 17.12
N LYS A 176 -0.76 -0.74 16.53
CA LYS A 176 -0.85 0.68 16.25
C LYS A 176 -1.68 0.96 15.00
N LEU A 177 -2.14 2.20 14.89
CA LEU A 177 -2.70 2.70 13.64
C LEU A 177 -1.58 2.91 12.61
N PHE A 178 -1.86 2.75 11.32
CA PHE A 178 -0.86 2.98 10.30
C PHE A 178 -1.44 3.42 8.96
N VAL A 179 -0.59 4.09 8.17
CA VAL A 179 -0.84 4.40 6.76
C VAL A 179 0.47 4.14 6.00
N ILE A 180 0.48 3.15 5.11
CA ILE A 180 1.68 2.79 4.36
C ILE A 180 1.44 2.70 2.87
N ILE A 181 2.50 2.93 2.09
CA ILE A 181 2.48 2.72 0.64
C ILE A 181 2.97 1.32 0.31
N GLY A 182 2.29 0.67 -0.63
CA GLY A 182 2.76 -0.57 -1.21
C GLY A 182 2.34 -0.73 -2.65
N ASN A 183 2.70 -1.85 -3.24
CA ASN A 183 2.20 -2.25 -4.54
C ASN A 183 0.90 -3.06 -4.38
N VAL A 184 -0.05 -2.92 -5.29
CA VAL A 184 -1.33 -3.66 -5.33
C VAL A 184 -1.12 -5.18 -5.36
N ASN A 185 0.02 -5.65 -5.88
CA ASN A 185 0.40 -7.06 -5.81
C ASN A 185 0.56 -7.57 -4.37
N ALA A 186 0.78 -6.69 -3.38
CA ALA A 186 0.89 -7.06 -1.98
C ALA A 186 -0.42 -7.62 -1.41
N ILE A 187 -1.58 -7.29 -1.99
CA ILE A 187 -2.88 -7.81 -1.57
C ILE A 187 -2.88 -9.34 -1.53
N SER A 188 -2.24 -10.01 -2.49
CA SER A 188 -2.20 -11.47 -2.56
C SER A 188 -1.07 -12.10 -1.72
N TYR A 189 -0.33 -11.32 -0.93
CA TYR A 189 0.71 -11.87 -0.06
C TYR A 189 0.09 -12.63 1.11
N LYS A 190 0.77 -13.68 1.56
CA LYS A 190 0.30 -14.55 2.64
C LYS A 190 0.10 -13.77 3.94
N GLU A 191 0.93 -12.77 4.16
CA GLU A 191 0.96 -11.93 5.35
C GLU A 191 -0.05 -10.76 5.29
N VAL A 192 -0.66 -10.50 4.12
CA VAL A 192 -1.50 -9.32 3.87
C VAL A 192 -2.96 -9.68 3.62
N PHE A 193 -3.23 -10.66 2.74
CA PHE A 193 -4.61 -11.02 2.39
C PHE A 193 -5.47 -11.38 3.61
N PRO A 194 -4.98 -12.18 4.60
CA PRO A 194 -5.77 -12.49 5.79
C PRO A 194 -6.13 -11.24 6.60
N LEU A 195 -5.24 -10.24 6.66
CA LEU A 195 -5.51 -8.98 7.36
C LEU A 195 -6.65 -8.21 6.70
N ILE A 196 -6.69 -8.20 5.36
CA ILE A 196 -7.76 -7.56 4.59
C ILE A 196 -9.07 -8.32 4.78
N LYS A 197 -9.05 -9.64 4.62
CA LYS A 197 -10.22 -10.50 4.79
C LYS A 197 -10.83 -10.36 6.20
N ASP A 198 -9.99 -10.28 7.23
CA ASP A 198 -10.41 -10.18 8.62
C ASP A 198 -10.67 -8.72 9.08
N ASN A 199 -10.71 -7.75 8.15
CA ASN A 199 -10.93 -6.32 8.43
C ASN A 199 -9.93 -5.70 9.42
N LYS A 200 -8.67 -6.16 9.42
CA LYS A 200 -7.55 -5.60 10.21
C LYS A 200 -6.67 -4.64 9.40
N MET A 201 -6.84 -4.63 8.08
CA MET A 201 -6.16 -3.75 7.12
C MET A 201 -7.10 -3.51 5.94
N TRP A 202 -7.04 -2.35 5.30
CA TRP A 202 -7.80 -2.03 4.09
C TRP A 202 -7.05 -1.05 3.18
N MET A 203 -7.61 -0.84 1.99
CA MET A 203 -7.06 0.10 1.01
C MET A 203 -7.33 1.54 1.45
N GLY A 204 -6.36 2.42 1.27
CA GLY A 204 -6.56 3.86 1.43
C GLY A 204 -7.35 4.49 0.26
N ILE A 205 -7.58 5.79 0.32
CA ILE A 205 -8.61 6.47 -0.50
C ILE A 205 -8.05 7.02 -1.81
N SER A 206 -6.93 7.73 -1.72
CA SER A 206 -6.52 8.72 -2.73
C SER A 206 -5.91 8.11 -4.00
N ILE A 207 -5.49 6.85 -3.93
CA ILE A 207 -4.82 6.12 -5.01
C ILE A 207 -5.60 4.84 -5.31
N SER A 208 -6.49 4.89 -6.31
CA SER A 208 -7.29 3.74 -6.75
C SER A 208 -7.01 3.32 -8.21
N SER A 209 -6.07 3.95 -8.90
CA SER A 209 -5.69 3.61 -10.28
C SER A 209 -4.42 4.32 -10.73
N GLY A 210 -3.87 3.84 -11.85
CA GLY A 210 -2.77 4.47 -12.55
C GLY A 210 -1.42 4.27 -11.90
N ASP A 211 -0.45 4.99 -12.44
CA ASP A 211 0.93 5.01 -11.96
C ASP A 211 1.11 6.20 -11.02
N ARG A 212 2.12 6.14 -10.15
CA ARG A 212 2.49 7.24 -9.25
C ARG A 212 3.93 7.65 -9.46
N GLU A 213 4.16 8.94 -9.38
CA GLU A 213 5.46 9.53 -9.59
C GLU A 213 6.22 9.60 -8.27
N PHE A 214 7.44 9.10 -8.24
CA PHE A 214 8.31 9.16 -7.07
C PHE A 214 9.58 9.91 -7.43
N GLY A 215 10.04 10.76 -6.51
CA GLY A 215 11.39 11.28 -6.58
C GLY A 215 12.37 10.13 -6.39
N VAL A 216 13.49 10.18 -7.11
CA VAL A 216 14.59 9.22 -6.97
C VAL A 216 15.92 9.98 -6.89
N PRO A 217 16.94 9.37 -6.28
CA PRO A 217 18.30 9.91 -6.28
C PRO A 217 18.80 10.37 -7.66
N SER A 218 19.66 11.38 -7.67
CA SER A 218 20.32 11.85 -8.89
C SER A 218 21.17 10.79 -9.57
N THR A 219 21.62 9.77 -8.85
CA THR A 219 22.38 8.62 -9.38
C THR A 219 21.49 7.48 -9.85
N TYR A 220 20.18 7.54 -9.61
CA TYR A 220 19.27 6.46 -9.94
C TYR A 220 19.22 6.19 -11.45
N PRO A 221 19.33 4.93 -11.89
CA PRO A 221 19.27 4.57 -13.31
C PRO A 221 17.86 4.80 -13.86
N LEU A 222 17.73 5.69 -14.85
CA LEU A 222 16.47 6.02 -15.51
C LEU A 222 16.13 4.99 -16.61
N GLU A 223 16.12 3.71 -16.24
CA GLU A 223 15.77 2.59 -17.12
C GLU A 223 14.26 2.28 -17.10
N ALA A 224 13.53 2.85 -16.13
CA ALA A 224 12.09 2.66 -15.99
C ALA A 224 11.30 3.39 -17.08
N SER A 225 10.22 2.78 -17.56
CA SER A 225 9.29 3.43 -18.48
C SER A 225 8.55 4.58 -17.77
N GLY A 226 8.66 5.80 -18.27
CA GLY A 226 8.04 6.98 -17.66
C GLY A 226 8.92 7.57 -16.56
N TRP A 227 9.87 8.41 -16.98
CA TRP A 227 10.69 9.23 -16.10
C TRP A 227 10.65 10.68 -16.56
N ARG A 228 10.97 11.60 -15.65
CA ARG A 228 11.24 13.01 -15.98
C ARG A 228 12.36 13.55 -15.11
N VAL A 229 12.98 14.61 -15.57
CA VAL A 229 13.87 15.47 -14.78
C VAL A 229 13.23 16.85 -14.76
N ASP A 230 13.10 17.44 -13.58
CA ASP A 230 12.60 18.81 -13.47
C ASP A 230 13.67 19.86 -13.78
N GLU A 231 13.28 21.13 -13.76
CA GLU A 231 14.19 22.26 -14.03
C GLU A 231 15.34 22.38 -13.01
N ASN A 232 15.17 21.81 -11.82
CA ASN A 232 16.17 21.80 -10.75
C ASN A 232 17.09 20.56 -10.81
N GLY A 233 16.91 19.68 -11.81
CA GLY A 233 17.69 18.45 -11.95
C GLY A 233 17.19 17.28 -11.10
N ASN A 234 16.06 17.41 -10.40
CA ASN A 234 15.48 16.32 -9.62
C ASN A 234 14.91 15.26 -10.56
N ARG A 235 15.22 14.00 -10.26
CA ARG A 235 14.80 12.85 -11.09
C ARG A 235 13.54 12.24 -10.52
N TYR A 236 12.66 11.82 -11.42
CA TYR A 236 11.40 11.18 -11.07
C TYR A 236 11.15 9.96 -11.94
N ILE A 237 10.55 8.92 -11.36
CA ILE A 237 10.08 7.73 -12.09
C ILE A 237 8.59 7.49 -11.82
N ARG A 238 7.93 6.74 -12.69
CA ARG A 238 6.56 6.26 -12.47
C ARG A 238 6.51 4.79 -12.08
N VAL A 239 5.85 4.50 -10.97
CA VAL A 239 5.64 3.15 -10.45
C VAL A 239 4.17 2.76 -10.61
N LYS A 240 3.93 1.60 -11.24
CA LYS A 240 2.58 1.10 -11.52
C LYS A 240 1.96 0.41 -10.33
N GLY A 241 0.65 0.57 -10.16
CA GLY A 241 -0.13 -0.20 -9.19
C GLY A 241 0.22 0.14 -7.75
N VAL A 242 0.66 1.37 -7.48
CA VAL A 242 0.84 1.87 -6.11
C VAL A 242 -0.51 1.99 -5.41
N ARG A 243 -0.54 1.71 -4.12
CA ARG A 243 -1.70 1.78 -3.24
C ARG A 243 -1.32 2.17 -1.82
N TRP A 244 -2.23 2.85 -1.14
CA TRP A 244 -2.18 3.01 0.32
C TRP A 244 -2.80 1.78 0.98
N PHE A 245 -2.20 1.34 2.08
CA PHE A 245 -2.72 0.32 2.99
C PHE A 245 -2.79 0.93 4.39
N THR A 246 -3.91 0.74 5.07
CA THR A 246 -4.16 1.38 6.37
C THR A 246 -5.06 0.51 7.24
N ASN A 247 -5.10 0.82 8.53
CA ASN A 247 -6.16 0.42 9.47
C ASN A 247 -6.80 1.64 10.15
N ILE A 248 -6.59 2.85 9.61
CA ILE A 248 -7.30 4.07 9.98
C ILE A 248 -8.60 4.13 9.19
N ASP A 249 -9.69 4.34 9.91
CA ASP A 249 -11.02 4.31 9.32
C ASP A 249 -11.29 5.54 8.46
N HIS A 250 -12.15 5.40 7.46
CA HIS A 250 -12.39 6.46 6.48
C HIS A 250 -13.74 6.36 5.77
N GLY A 251 -14.31 7.49 5.37
CA GLY A 251 -15.70 7.54 4.88
C GLY A 251 -15.99 6.61 3.70
N ARG A 252 -15.08 6.53 2.71
CA ARG A 252 -15.26 5.65 1.54
C ARG A 252 -15.38 4.16 1.88
N ARG A 253 -14.88 3.72 3.04
CA ARG A 253 -15.01 2.34 3.50
C ARG A 253 -16.47 2.01 3.80
N HIS A 254 -17.27 3.00 4.15
CA HIS A 254 -18.68 2.85 4.53
C HIS A 254 -19.63 3.36 3.44
N GLU A 255 -19.16 3.46 2.20
CA GLU A 255 -19.97 3.86 1.06
C GLU A 255 -20.40 2.61 0.27
N PRO A 256 -21.66 2.14 0.42
CA PRO A 256 -22.14 1.00 -0.34
C PRO A 256 -22.16 1.33 -1.84
N LEU A 257 -21.76 0.37 -2.65
CA LEU A 257 -21.89 0.45 -4.09
C LEU A 257 -23.37 0.50 -4.48
N GLN A 258 -23.70 1.43 -5.39
CA GLN A 258 -24.98 1.42 -6.08
C GLN A 258 -24.95 0.33 -7.16
N LEU A 259 -25.76 -0.71 -6.96
CA LEU A 259 -25.76 -1.92 -7.78
C LEU A 259 -27.04 -2.00 -8.63
N MET A 260 -26.89 -2.46 -9.87
CA MET A 260 -28.00 -2.83 -10.74
C MET A 260 -28.38 -4.30 -10.54
N THR A 261 -29.61 -4.67 -10.87
CA THR A 261 -30.00 -6.10 -11.00
C THR A 261 -29.21 -6.78 -12.12
N MET A 262 -29.18 -8.11 -12.14
CA MET A 262 -28.58 -8.87 -13.25
C MET A 262 -29.15 -8.46 -14.61
N VAL A 263 -30.47 -8.32 -14.71
CA VAL A 263 -31.18 -7.92 -15.94
C VAL A 263 -30.73 -6.52 -16.40
N GLU A 264 -30.65 -5.58 -15.46
CA GLU A 264 -30.21 -4.22 -15.76
C GLU A 264 -28.73 -4.19 -16.17
N ASN A 265 -27.86 -4.97 -15.51
CA ASN A 265 -26.45 -5.10 -15.90
C ASN A 265 -26.33 -5.54 -17.37
N PHE A 266 -27.05 -6.58 -17.78
CA PHE A 266 -27.00 -7.05 -19.16
C PHE A 266 -27.58 -6.05 -20.17
N LYS A 267 -28.52 -5.20 -19.76
CA LYS A 267 -29.14 -4.20 -20.63
C LYS A 267 -28.32 -2.90 -20.73
N HIS A 268 -27.75 -2.46 -19.62
CA HIS A 268 -27.23 -1.10 -19.45
C HIS A 268 -25.73 -1.01 -19.19
N SER A 269 -25.03 -2.13 -18.98
CA SER A 269 -23.59 -2.10 -18.73
C SER A 269 -22.82 -1.41 -19.87
N LYS A 270 -21.83 -0.61 -19.49
CA LYS A 270 -20.88 0.02 -20.43
C LYS A 270 -19.85 -0.98 -20.98
N HIS A 271 -19.72 -2.14 -20.35
CA HIS A 271 -18.76 -3.18 -20.71
C HIS A 271 -19.38 -4.13 -21.72
N LYS A 272 -18.73 -4.30 -22.88
CA LYS A 272 -19.26 -5.10 -23.99
C LYS A 272 -19.33 -6.59 -23.65
N GLU A 273 -18.50 -7.02 -22.71
CA GLU A 273 -18.43 -8.38 -22.20
C GLU A 273 -19.67 -8.76 -21.39
N ILE A 274 -20.33 -7.78 -20.76
CA ILE A 274 -21.56 -7.94 -19.97
C ILE A 274 -22.81 -7.58 -20.78
N ARG A 275 -22.74 -6.50 -21.56
CA ARG A 275 -23.92 -5.99 -22.28
C ARG A 275 -24.40 -6.99 -23.35
N GLY A 276 -25.67 -7.35 -23.28
CA GLY A 276 -26.32 -8.29 -24.19
C GLY A 276 -26.16 -9.76 -23.79
N GLN A 277 -25.46 -10.05 -22.69
CA GLN A 277 -25.43 -11.41 -22.14
C GLN A 277 -26.80 -11.81 -21.57
N LYS A 278 -27.00 -13.11 -21.39
CA LYS A 278 -28.22 -13.65 -20.76
C LYS A 278 -27.99 -14.09 -19.32
N GLU A 279 -26.76 -14.40 -18.99
CA GLU A 279 -26.33 -14.90 -17.69
C GLU A 279 -24.86 -14.55 -17.45
N TYR A 280 -24.43 -14.55 -16.19
CA TYR A 280 -23.01 -14.48 -15.85
C TYR A 280 -22.37 -15.85 -16.03
N ILE A 281 -21.07 -15.87 -16.32
CA ILE A 281 -20.32 -17.13 -16.44
C ILE A 281 -20.22 -17.77 -15.05
N HIS A 282 -20.52 -19.06 -14.94
CA HIS A 282 -20.29 -19.85 -13.73
C HIS A 282 -18.90 -20.50 -13.76
N TYR A 283 -18.23 -20.56 -12.60
CA TYR A 283 -17.01 -21.34 -12.48
C TYR A 283 -17.30 -22.84 -12.51
N ALA A 284 -16.42 -23.60 -13.14
CA ALA A 284 -16.58 -25.04 -13.30
C ALA A 284 -16.18 -25.83 -12.04
N ASN A 285 -15.37 -25.23 -11.16
CA ASN A 285 -14.81 -25.89 -9.98
C ASN A 285 -15.21 -25.27 -8.63
N TYR A 286 -16.09 -24.28 -8.64
CA TYR A 286 -16.60 -23.63 -7.44
C TYR A 286 -18.00 -23.05 -7.72
N ASP A 287 -18.89 -23.12 -6.74
CA ASP A 287 -20.25 -22.59 -6.86
C ASP A 287 -20.25 -21.06 -6.68
N ALA A 288 -19.84 -20.37 -7.74
CA ALA A 288 -19.82 -18.92 -7.85
C ALA A 288 -19.90 -18.46 -9.31
N ILE A 289 -20.30 -17.21 -9.52
CA ILE A 289 -20.30 -16.54 -10.82
C ILE A 289 -19.07 -15.64 -10.98
N ASP A 290 -18.56 -15.52 -12.20
CA ASP A 290 -17.53 -14.55 -12.57
C ASP A 290 -18.16 -13.18 -12.83
N ILE A 291 -17.74 -12.20 -12.02
CA ILE A 291 -18.09 -10.80 -12.20
C ILE A 291 -16.83 -10.07 -12.69
N PRO A 292 -16.68 -9.81 -14.00
CA PRO A 292 -15.44 -9.25 -14.54
C PRO A 292 -15.19 -7.79 -14.19
N PHE A 293 -16.21 -7.05 -13.73
CA PHE A 293 -16.12 -5.64 -13.38
C PHE A 293 -16.88 -5.33 -12.10
N THR A 294 -16.30 -4.52 -11.21
CA THR A 294 -16.92 -4.14 -9.93
C THR A 294 -18.28 -3.46 -10.09
N ASP A 295 -18.47 -2.65 -11.13
CA ASP A 295 -19.75 -1.98 -11.42
C ASP A 295 -20.76 -2.90 -12.13
N ALA A 296 -20.44 -4.17 -12.33
CA ALA A 296 -21.34 -5.20 -12.82
C ALA A 296 -21.71 -6.23 -11.75
N ILE A 297 -21.45 -5.95 -10.46
CA ILE A 297 -21.93 -6.77 -9.35
C ILE A 297 -23.47 -6.63 -9.29
N PRO A 298 -24.23 -7.73 -9.35
CA PRO A 298 -25.69 -7.68 -9.29
C PRO A 298 -26.25 -7.48 -7.87
N SER A 299 -27.27 -6.64 -7.76
CA SER A 299 -27.98 -6.36 -6.49
C SER A 299 -28.90 -7.49 -6.04
N ASP A 300 -29.27 -8.40 -6.94
CA ASP A 300 -30.29 -9.46 -6.78
C ASP A 300 -29.71 -10.89 -6.77
N TYR A 301 -28.39 -11.04 -6.72
CA TYR A 301 -27.72 -12.34 -6.58
C TYR A 301 -27.14 -12.51 -5.17
N GLU A 302 -27.59 -13.54 -4.44
CA GLU A 302 -27.15 -13.82 -3.05
C GLU A 302 -25.98 -14.80 -2.95
N GLY A 303 -25.64 -15.49 -4.05
CA GLY A 303 -24.57 -16.47 -4.08
C GLY A 303 -23.17 -15.86 -3.99
N THR A 304 -22.16 -16.72 -3.97
CA THR A 304 -20.76 -16.28 -4.01
C THR A 304 -20.41 -15.74 -5.39
N MET A 305 -19.62 -14.65 -5.42
CA MET A 305 -19.21 -13.97 -6.65
C MET A 305 -17.69 -13.82 -6.69
N GLY A 306 -17.07 -14.13 -7.82
CA GLY A 306 -15.68 -13.82 -8.09
C GLY A 306 -15.56 -12.44 -8.73
N VAL A 307 -15.08 -11.45 -7.97
CA VAL A 307 -14.90 -10.06 -8.42
C VAL A 307 -13.42 -9.74 -8.66
N PRO A 308 -13.06 -8.69 -9.43
CA PRO A 308 -11.66 -8.32 -9.63
C PRO A 308 -10.99 -7.96 -8.31
N ILE A 309 -9.72 -8.31 -8.12
CA ILE A 309 -8.99 -7.99 -6.88
C ILE A 309 -8.99 -6.49 -6.51
N THR A 310 -9.07 -5.61 -7.52
CA THR A 310 -9.16 -4.14 -7.35
C THR A 310 -10.51 -3.67 -6.82
N PHE A 311 -11.51 -4.55 -6.71
CA PHE A 311 -12.75 -4.30 -5.96
C PHE A 311 -12.47 -3.77 -4.54
N LEU A 312 -11.36 -4.18 -3.92
CA LEU A 312 -10.94 -3.73 -2.60
C LEU A 312 -10.76 -2.20 -2.47
N ASP A 313 -10.51 -1.49 -3.58
CA ASP A 313 -10.47 -0.01 -3.60
C ASP A 313 -11.88 0.63 -3.36
N LYS A 314 -12.93 -0.19 -3.34
CA LYS A 314 -14.34 0.19 -3.11
C LYS A 314 -15.07 -0.78 -2.17
N TYR A 315 -14.32 -1.59 -1.43
CA TYR A 315 -14.91 -2.60 -0.56
C TYR A 315 -15.58 -1.93 0.64
N CYS A 316 -16.88 -2.18 0.78
CA CYS A 316 -17.67 -1.78 1.93
C CYS A 316 -17.96 -3.01 2.81
N PRO A 317 -17.42 -3.10 4.03
CA PRO A 317 -17.58 -4.26 4.90
C PRO A 317 -19.01 -4.39 5.45
N GLU A 318 -19.85 -3.36 5.37
CA GLU A 318 -21.28 -3.45 5.67
C GLU A 318 -22.06 -4.09 4.53
N GLN A 319 -21.63 -3.90 3.28
CA GLN A 319 -22.32 -4.43 2.10
C GLN A 319 -21.87 -5.85 1.72
N PHE A 320 -20.59 -6.17 1.91
CA PHE A 320 -20.03 -7.44 1.44
C PHE A 320 -19.19 -8.14 2.51
N GLU A 321 -19.15 -9.46 2.41
CA GLU A 321 -18.22 -10.34 3.10
C GLU A 321 -17.16 -10.84 2.11
N ILE A 322 -15.88 -10.81 2.52
CA ILE A 322 -14.79 -11.44 1.76
C ILE A 322 -14.71 -12.91 2.15
N ILE A 323 -15.03 -13.80 1.20
CA ILE A 323 -14.97 -15.25 1.39
C ILE A 323 -13.52 -15.72 1.31
N GLY A 324 -12.76 -15.27 0.30
CA GLY A 324 -11.33 -15.60 0.22
C GLY A 324 -10.67 -15.30 -1.12
N HIS A 325 -9.39 -15.68 -1.22
CA HIS A 325 -8.58 -15.51 -2.42
C HIS A 325 -8.41 -16.87 -3.12
N PRO A 326 -9.07 -17.12 -4.25
CA PRO A 326 -9.04 -18.41 -4.92
C PRO A 326 -7.78 -18.56 -5.79
N HIS A 327 -6.62 -18.66 -5.16
CA HIS A 327 -5.33 -18.87 -5.82
C HIS A 327 -4.42 -19.76 -4.97
N GLY A 328 -3.86 -20.81 -5.58
CA GLY A 328 -2.93 -21.73 -4.93
C GLY A 328 -3.50 -22.32 -3.62
N ASP A 329 -2.70 -22.32 -2.55
CA ASP A 329 -3.07 -22.90 -1.25
C ASP A 329 -4.37 -22.32 -0.69
N TYR A 330 -4.61 -21.01 -0.84
CA TYR A 330 -5.86 -20.40 -0.40
C TYR A 330 -7.09 -20.93 -1.15
N GLY A 331 -6.94 -21.22 -2.45
CA GLY A 331 -8.03 -21.84 -3.20
C GLY A 331 -8.31 -23.27 -2.75
N LEU A 332 -7.26 -24.02 -2.40
CA LEU A 332 -7.43 -25.36 -1.83
C LEU A 332 -8.15 -25.32 -0.48
N GLU A 333 -7.79 -24.38 0.39
CA GLU A 333 -8.46 -24.15 1.69
C GLU A 333 -9.93 -23.75 1.54
N LEU A 334 -10.27 -23.04 0.46
CA LEU A 334 -11.65 -22.70 0.10
C LEU A 334 -12.47 -23.89 -0.43
N GLY A 335 -11.84 -25.05 -0.65
CA GLY A 335 -12.50 -26.25 -1.14
C GLY A 335 -12.71 -26.24 -2.67
N LEU A 336 -11.92 -25.47 -3.43
CA LEU A 336 -11.98 -25.52 -4.88
C LEU A 336 -11.67 -26.93 -5.37
N LYS A 337 -12.53 -27.45 -6.26
CA LYS A 337 -12.31 -28.77 -6.83
C LYS A 337 -11.00 -28.78 -7.62
N PRO A 338 -10.13 -29.78 -7.42
CA PRO A 338 -8.91 -29.92 -8.20
C PRO A 338 -9.23 -29.97 -9.68
N TYR A 339 -8.29 -29.48 -10.46
CA TYR A 339 -8.49 -29.38 -11.89
C TYR A 339 -8.28 -30.74 -12.59
N PRO A 340 -9.20 -31.19 -13.46
CA PRO A 340 -9.03 -32.43 -14.22
C PRO A 340 -7.75 -32.40 -15.05
N ARG A 341 -6.88 -33.41 -14.89
CA ARG A 341 -5.55 -33.45 -15.52
C ARG A 341 -5.61 -33.46 -17.05
N GLU A 342 -6.70 -33.97 -17.62
CA GLU A 342 -6.96 -33.99 -19.07
C GLU A 342 -7.03 -32.59 -19.66
N LEU A 343 -7.72 -31.71 -18.95
CA LEU A 343 -7.92 -30.33 -19.36
C LEU A 343 -6.57 -29.57 -19.41
N LYS A 344 -5.54 -29.97 -18.62
CA LYS A 344 -4.23 -29.27 -18.53
C LYS A 344 -3.50 -29.20 -19.86
N LYS A 345 -3.83 -30.13 -20.75
CA LYS A 345 -3.31 -30.15 -22.12
C LYS A 345 -3.84 -28.96 -22.93
N LEU A 346 -5.05 -28.49 -22.65
CA LEU A 346 -5.72 -27.37 -23.31
C LEU A 346 -5.27 -26.02 -22.76
N ASN A 347 -4.97 -25.94 -21.46
CA ASN A 347 -4.40 -24.74 -20.86
C ASN A 347 -3.36 -25.07 -19.77
N LYS A 348 -2.09 -24.91 -20.14
CA LYS A 348 -0.93 -25.24 -19.29
C LYS A 348 -0.76 -24.29 -18.09
N GLY A 349 -1.46 -23.16 -18.08
CA GLY A 349 -1.40 -22.16 -17.01
C GLY A 349 -2.17 -22.56 -15.76
N LEU A 350 -3.13 -23.48 -15.87
CA LEU A 350 -3.99 -23.89 -14.76
C LEU A 350 -3.21 -24.58 -13.65
N ARG A 351 -3.47 -24.14 -12.43
CA ARG A 351 -2.97 -24.75 -11.19
C ARG A 351 -4.14 -25.16 -10.32
N ASP A 352 -3.90 -26.16 -9.48
CA ASP A 352 -4.87 -26.51 -8.44
C ASP A 352 -5.00 -25.33 -7.46
N GLY A 353 -6.22 -25.05 -7.01
CA GLY A 353 -6.53 -23.86 -6.21
C GLY A 353 -6.86 -22.60 -7.02
N ASP A 354 -6.83 -22.64 -8.35
CA ASP A 354 -7.32 -21.53 -9.18
C ASP A 354 -8.77 -21.76 -9.61
N LEU A 355 -9.57 -20.70 -9.67
CA LEU A 355 -10.86 -20.74 -10.37
C LEU A 355 -10.65 -20.93 -11.86
N TYR A 356 -11.57 -21.64 -12.51
CA TYR A 356 -11.68 -21.63 -13.95
C TYR A 356 -13.12 -21.77 -14.41
N TYR A 357 -13.40 -21.33 -15.62
CA TYR A 357 -14.65 -21.58 -16.31
C TYR A 357 -14.35 -22.23 -17.68
N ILE A 358 -15.37 -22.82 -18.30
CA ILE A 358 -15.25 -23.41 -19.64
C ILE A 358 -15.80 -22.42 -20.65
N LYS A 359 -14.97 -22.06 -21.64
CA LYS A 359 -15.37 -21.23 -22.77
C LYS A 359 -15.01 -21.94 -24.06
N ASP A 360 -16.00 -22.20 -24.91
CA ASP A 360 -15.84 -22.92 -26.18
C ASP A 360 -15.12 -24.28 -26.01
N GLY A 361 -15.40 -24.98 -24.90
CA GLY A 361 -14.77 -26.27 -24.55
C GLY A 361 -13.34 -26.16 -23.99
N ILE A 362 -12.79 -24.95 -23.87
CA ILE A 362 -11.45 -24.68 -23.35
C ILE A 362 -11.56 -24.12 -21.92
N PRO A 363 -10.77 -24.64 -20.96
CA PRO A 363 -10.71 -24.10 -19.62
C PRO A 363 -9.91 -22.79 -19.60
N GLU A 364 -10.53 -21.72 -19.12
CA GLU A 364 -9.92 -20.39 -19.02
C GLU A 364 -9.79 -19.95 -17.56
N LEU A 365 -8.69 -19.24 -17.28
CA LEU A 365 -8.42 -18.63 -15.98
C LEU A 365 -9.02 -17.23 -15.95
N PRO A 366 -9.86 -16.88 -14.95
CA PRO A 366 -10.22 -15.49 -14.74
C PRO A 366 -8.98 -14.70 -14.28
N TYR A 367 -8.91 -13.42 -14.66
CA TYR A 367 -7.84 -12.56 -14.16
C TYR A 367 -8.09 -12.22 -12.68
N ARG A 368 -7.20 -12.69 -11.78
CA ARG A 368 -7.07 -12.33 -10.35
C ARG A 368 -8.38 -11.92 -9.67
N ARG A 369 -9.08 -12.92 -9.14
CA ARG A 369 -10.35 -12.72 -8.42
C ARG A 369 -10.18 -12.72 -6.90
N ILE A 370 -11.15 -12.11 -6.24
CA ILE A 370 -11.49 -12.36 -4.83
C ILE A 370 -12.92 -12.87 -4.82
N LEU A 371 -13.19 -13.88 -3.98
CA LEU A 371 -14.55 -14.34 -3.73
C LEU A 371 -15.20 -13.48 -2.66
N ILE A 372 -16.38 -12.95 -2.98
CA ILE A 372 -17.20 -12.15 -2.06
C ILE A 372 -18.64 -12.69 -2.02
N ARG A 373 -19.39 -12.27 -1.00
CA ARG A 373 -20.84 -12.43 -0.90
C ARG A 373 -21.44 -11.14 -0.36
N LYS A 374 -22.70 -10.84 -0.66
CA LYS A 374 -23.41 -9.74 0.01
C LYS A 374 -23.68 -10.13 1.47
N LYS A 375 -23.60 -9.16 2.37
CA LYS A 375 -24.10 -9.34 3.75
C LYS A 375 -25.62 -9.21 3.75
N GLN A 376 -26.27 -10.08 4.51
CA GLN A 376 -27.71 -10.08 4.74
C GLN A 376 -28.10 -9.04 5.79
#